data_AF-A0A8C6WYA2-F1
#
_entry.id   AF-A0A8C6WYA2-F1
#
_cell.length_a   1.000
_cell.length_b   1.000
_cell.length_c   1.000
_cell.angle_alpha   90.00
_cell.angle_beta   90.00
_cell.angle_gamma   90.00
#
_symmetry.space_group_name_H-M   'P 1'
#
loop_
_entity.id
_entity.type
_entity.pdbx_description
1 polymer ?
#
loop_
_entity_poly.entity_id
_entity_poly.type
_entity_poly.pdbx_seq_one_letter_code
_entity_poly.pdbx_strand_id
1 'polypeptide(L)' 'MDVLQKVEVEYETFPGWKADTSANYIRFIENDIGVPIKWVGVGKSRECMIQMF' A
#
# COMPACT_ATOMS: atom_id res chain seq x y z
N MET A 1 -18.86 -16.60 -11.38
CA MET A 1 -17.71 -15.65 -11.30
C MET A 1 -17.84 -14.52 -12.34
N ASP A 2 -18.95 -14.45 -13.09
CA ASP A 2 -19.12 -13.55 -14.25
C ASP A 2 -19.32 -12.07 -13.90
N VAL A 3 -19.64 -11.77 -12.64
CA VAL A 3 -19.87 -10.39 -12.17
C VAL A 3 -18.54 -9.63 -12.04
N LEU A 4 -17.49 -10.30 -11.54
CA LEU A 4 -16.18 -9.68 -11.32
C LEU A 4 -15.44 -9.34 -12.63
N GLN A 5 -15.84 -9.96 -13.75
CA GLN A 5 -15.25 -9.68 -15.07
C GLN A 5 -15.83 -8.43 -15.73
N LYS A 6 -16.97 -7.93 -15.24
CA LYS A 6 -17.68 -6.77 -15.81
C LYS A 6 -17.39 -5.48 -15.06
N VAL A 7 -16.62 -5.53 -13.98
CA VAL A 7 -16.29 -4.33 -13.19
C VAL A 7 -15.19 -3.56 -13.92
N GLU A 8 -15.39 -2.25 -14.04
CA GLU A 8 -14.35 -1.33 -14.48
C GLU A 8 -13.59 -0.87 -13.24
N VAL A 9 -12.27 -0.99 -13.27
CA VAL A 9 -11.42 -0.62 -12.13
C VAL A 9 -11.14 0.87 -12.20
N GLU A 10 -11.60 1.62 -11.21
CA GLU A 10 -11.18 3.00 -11.01
C GLU A 10 -9.80 3.01 -10.36
N TYR A 11 -8.84 3.62 -11.05
CA TYR A 11 -7.44 3.70 -10.58
C TYR A 11 -7.13 5.09 -10.06
N GLU A 12 -6.52 5.14 -8.88
CA GLU A 12 -5.87 6.34 -8.38
C GLU A 12 -4.36 6.31 -8.72
N THR A 13 -3.84 7.44 -9.20
CA THR A 13 -2.44 7.57 -9.58
C THR A 13 -1.64 8.27 -8.49
N PHE A 14 -0.59 7.63 -8.00
CA PHE A 14 0.31 8.19 -7.00
C PHE A 14 1.70 8.46 -7.57
N PRO A 15 2.39 9.52 -7.09
CA PRO A 15 3.77 9.75 -7.47
C PRO A 15 4.66 8.62 -6.92
N GLY A 16 5.51 8.05 -7.79
CA GLY A 16 6.47 7.02 -7.39
C GLY A 16 7.51 7.51 -6.38
N TRP A 17 8.11 6.57 -5.66
CA TRP A 17 9.07 6.74 -4.54
C TRP A 17 10.48 7.19 -4.94
N LYS A 18 10.67 7.85 -6.10
CA LYS A 18 11.95 8.51 -6.42
C LYS A 18 12.25 9.72 -5.52
N ALA A 19 11.25 10.17 -4.76
CA ALA A 19 11.36 11.10 -3.63
C ALA A 19 10.73 10.42 -2.39
N ASP A 20 10.93 10.96 -1.18
CA ASP A 20 10.46 10.43 0.13
C ASP A 20 8.92 10.30 0.29
N THR A 21 8.23 9.69 -0.68
CA THR A 21 6.77 9.55 -0.74
C THR A 21 6.28 8.18 -0.29
N SER A 22 7.17 7.28 0.14
CA SER A 22 6.81 5.95 0.67
C SER A 22 5.84 6.04 1.85
N ALA A 23 6.00 7.06 2.70
CA ALA A 23 5.08 7.33 3.81
C ALA A 23 3.67 7.76 3.36
N ASN A 24 3.54 8.44 2.21
CA ASN A 24 2.24 8.86 1.68
C ASN A 24 1.42 7.68 1.19
N TYR A 25 2.09 6.69 0.58
CA TYR A 25 1.42 5.47 0.10
C TYR A 25 0.91 4.61 1.25
N ILE A 26 1.71 4.45 2.32
CA ILE A 26 1.29 3.74 3.53
C ILE A 26 0.07 4.42 4.16
N ARG A 27 0.10 5.75 4.32
CA ARG A 27 -1.02 6.53 4.87
C ARG A 27 -2.28 6.47 4.01
N PHE A 28 -2.14 6.43 2.68
CA PHE A 28 -3.27 6.26 1.78
C PHE A 28 -3.99 4.95 2.05
N ILE A 29 -3.24 3.84 2.14
CA ILE A 29 -3.81 2.51 2.43
C ILE A 29 -4.45 2.48 3.83
N GLU A 30 -3.79 3.05 4.84
CA GLU A 30 -4.35 3.10 6.21
C GLU A 30 -5.67 3.88 6.26
N ASN A 31 -5.77 4.99 5.54
CA ASN A 31 -6.98 5.81 5.49
C ASN A 31 -8.11 5.14 4.70
N ASP A 32 -7.79 4.48 3.58
CA ASP A 32 -8.77 3.78 2.74
C ASP A 32 -9.39 2.57 3.44
N ILE A 33 -8.55 1.79 4.12
CA ILE A 33 -8.97 0.58 4.85
C ILE A 33 -9.48 0.93 6.27
N GLY A 34 -9.04 2.05 6.84
CA GLY A 34 -9.35 2.46 8.22
C GLY A 34 -8.64 1.63 9.29
N VAL A 35 -7.59 0.90 8.93
CA VAL A 35 -6.83 0.00 9.81
C VAL A 35 -5.34 0.36 9.76
N PRO A 36 -4.66 0.51 10.91
CA PRO A 36 -3.24 0.86 10.93
C PRO A 36 -2.35 -0.30 10.45
N ILE A 37 -1.32 0.03 9.66
CA ILE A 37 -0.35 -0.91 9.14
C ILE A 37 0.74 -1.14 10.19
N LYS A 38 0.86 -2.39 10.63
CA LYS A 38 1.87 -2.77 11.62
C LYS A 38 3.24 -3.08 11.03
N TRP A 39 3.27 -3.65 9.82
CA TRP A 39 4.48 -4.22 9.21
C TRP A 39 4.61 -3.81 7.75
N VAL A 40 5.80 -3.32 7.37
CA VAL A 40 6.13 -2.96 5.98
C VAL A 40 7.37 -3.74 5.53
N GLY A 41 7.20 -4.60 4.52
CA GLY A 41 8.30 -5.35 3.92
C GLY A 41 9.06 -4.51 2.90
N VAL A 42 10.35 -4.29 3.13
CA VAL A 42 11.22 -3.47 2.26
C VAL A 42 12.30 -4.29 1.52
N GLY A 43 12.29 -5.61 1.68
CA GLY A 43 13.27 -6.50 1.07
C GLY A 43 12.91 -7.98 1.26
N LYS A 44 13.78 -8.86 0.75
CA LYS A 44 13.54 -10.32 0.74
C LYS A 44 13.86 -10.99 2.08
N SER A 45 14.78 -10.42 2.85
CA SER A 45 15.23 -11.02 4.11
C SER A 45 14.24 -10.76 5.24
N ARG A 46 14.28 -11.59 6.29
CA ARG A 46 13.40 -11.45 7.46
C ARG A 46 13.68 -10.16 8.23
N GLU A 47 14.92 -9.70 8.24
CA GLU A 47 15.32 -8.41 8.80
C GLU A 47 14.84 -7.20 7.97
N CYS A 48 14.40 -7.40 6.72
CA CYS A 48 13.88 -6.34 5.87
C CYS A 48 12.40 -6.05 6.14
N MET A 49 12.03 -5.99 7.42
CA MET A 49 10.67 -5.72 7.90
C MET A 49 10.70 -4.52 8.84
N ILE A 50 9.98 -3.46 8.48
CA ILE A 50 9.81 -2.28 9.33
C ILE A 50 8.57 -2.51 10.20
N GLN A 51 8.73 -2.44 11.52
CA GLN A 51 7.63 -2.42 12.47
C GLN A 51 7.27 -0.97 12.79
N MET A 52 6.01 -0.59 12.61
CA MET A 52 5.54 0.79 12.82
C MET A 52 5.23 1.11 14.30
N PHE A 53 4.77 0.10 15.07
CA PHE A 53 4.46 0.18 16.50
C PHE A 53 4.38 -1.21 17.16
#